data_AF-B4FPL7-F1
#
_entry.id   AF-B4FPL7-F1
#
_cell.length_a   1.000
_cell.length_b   1.000
_cell.length_c   1.000
_cell.angle_alpha   90.00
_cell.angle_beta   90.00
_cell.angle_gamma   90.00
#
_symmetry.space_group_name_H-M   'P 1'
#
loop_
_entity.id
_entity.type
_entity.pdbx_description
1 polymer ?
#
loop_
_entity_poly.entity_id
_entity_poly.type
_entity_poly.pdbx_seq_one_letter_code
_entity_poly.pdbx_strand_id
1 'polypeptide(L)'
;MSCVVSILNWSWPWAEQLLQCFFVASKCVWLLHLLAFSFVPPLTILRVEEDRAFDQTYMEDVLLDKQRSRNGPPPSSSQVKLMVTPGFYVQDRLLKCRVLCRYSG
;
A
#
# COMPACT_ATOMS: atom_id res chain seq x y z
N MET A 1 -21.94 -8.49 -16.88
CA MET A 1 -20.51 -8.89 -16.78
C MET A 1 -19.91 -9.36 -18.11
N SER A 2 -20.69 -9.81 -19.11
CA SER A 2 -20.20 -10.33 -20.41
C SER A 2 -19.47 -9.29 -21.29
N CYS A 3 -19.91 -8.03 -21.29
CA CYS A 3 -19.34 -6.98 -22.14
C CYS A 3 -17.88 -6.64 -21.78
N VAL A 4 -17.52 -6.67 -20.50
CA VAL A 4 -16.13 -6.41 -20.04
C VAL A 4 -15.18 -7.49 -20.55
N VAL A 5 -15.59 -8.76 -20.44
CA VAL A 5 -14.78 -9.90 -20.90
C VAL A 5 -14.56 -9.84 -22.41
N SER A 6 -15.57 -9.42 -23.18
CA SER A 6 -15.43 -9.22 -24.63
C SER A 6 -14.55 -8.02 -24.99
N ILE A 7 -14.60 -6.92 -24.23
CA ILE A 7 -13.75 -5.74 -24.46
C ILE A 7 -12.28 -6.06 -24.18
N LEU A 8 -12.00 -6.84 -23.15
CA LEU A 8 -10.64 -7.19 -22.73
C LEU A 8 -10.03 -8.37 -23.51
N ASN A 9 -10.79 -8.98 -24.43
CA ASN A 9 -10.38 -10.19 -25.18
C ASN A 9 -9.81 -11.29 -24.28
N TRP A 10 -10.39 -11.48 -23.09
CA TRP A 10 -9.92 -12.50 -22.16
C TRP A 10 -10.34 -13.89 -22.65
N SER A 11 -9.33 -14.73 -22.93
CA SER A 11 -9.52 -16.12 -23.34
C SER A 11 -10.12 -16.99 -22.23
N TRP A 12 -9.98 -16.58 -20.97
CA TRP A 12 -10.55 -17.25 -19.80
C TRP A 12 -11.33 -16.26 -18.93
N PRO A 13 -12.64 -16.44 -18.72
CA PRO A 13 -13.41 -15.56 -17.86
C PRO A 13 -12.93 -15.74 -16.41
N TRP A 14 -12.42 -14.68 -15.81
CA TRP A 14 -12.12 -14.67 -14.38
C TRP A 14 -13.39 -14.92 -13.57
N ALA A 15 -13.25 -15.57 -12.40
CA ALA A 15 -14.35 -15.66 -11.45
C ALA A 15 -14.87 -14.26 -11.12
N GLU A 16 -16.19 -14.12 -10.95
CA GLU A 16 -16.83 -12.81 -10.78
C GLU A 16 -16.25 -12.04 -9.59
N GLN A 17 -15.95 -12.74 -8.49
CA GLN A 17 -15.34 -12.16 -7.30
C GLN A 17 -13.95 -11.57 -7.58
N LEU A 18 -13.13 -12.25 -8.40
CA LEU A 18 -11.81 -11.74 -8.76
C LEU A 18 -11.93 -10.46 -9.58
N LEU A 19 -12.87 -10.44 -10.54
CA LEU A 19 -13.12 -9.27 -11.36
C LEU A 19 -13.62 -8.07 -10.53
N GLN A 20 -14.53 -8.31 -9.59
CA GLN A 20 -14.99 -7.28 -8.65
C GLN A 20 -13.84 -6.72 -7.81
N CYS A 21 -13.01 -7.59 -7.22
CA CYS A 21 -11.82 -7.18 -6.46
C CYS A 21 -10.84 -6.38 -7.32
N PHE A 22 -10.62 -6.78 -8.58
CA PHE A 22 -9.78 -6.06 -9.52
C PHE A 22 -10.30 -4.65 -9.81
N PHE A 23 -11.61 -4.49 -10.04
CA PHE A 23 -12.20 -3.17 -10.27
C PHE A 23 -12.11 -2.26 -9.04
N VAL A 24 -12.32 -2.81 -7.85
CA VAL A 24 -12.12 -2.07 -6.59
C VAL A 24 -10.67 -1.61 -6.47
N ALA A 25 -9.71 -2.51 -6.69
CA ALA A 25 -8.28 -2.17 -6.65
C ALA A 25 -7.92 -1.11 -7.69
N SER A 26 -8.40 -1.26 -8.93
CA SER A 26 -8.17 -0.31 -10.03
C SER A 26 -8.70 1.08 -9.70
N LYS A 27 -9.92 1.16 -9.13
CA LYS A 27 -10.50 2.42 -8.65
C LYS A 27 -9.64 3.07 -7.57
N CYS A 28 -9.16 2.29 -6.60
CA CYS A 28 -8.31 2.81 -5.53
C CYS A 28 -6.98 3.35 -6.07
N VAL A 29 -6.33 2.63 -7.00
CA VAL A 29 -5.10 3.09 -7.66
C VAL A 29 -5.35 4.36 -8.47
N TRP A 30 -6.46 4.43 -9.21
CA TRP A 30 -6.84 5.63 -9.94
C TRP A 30 -7.04 6.84 -9.03
N LEU A 31 -7.78 6.68 -7.93
CA LEU A 31 -7.99 7.74 -6.94
C LEU A 31 -6.67 8.19 -6.28
N LEU A 32 -5.75 7.26 -6.00
CA LEU A 32 -4.42 7.57 -5.47
C LEU A 32 -3.65 8.49 -6.43
N HIS A 33 -3.66 8.16 -7.73
CA HIS A 33 -3.02 9.00 -8.74
C HIS A 33 -3.73 10.34 -8.89
N LEU A 34 -5.06 10.38 -8.96
CA LEU A 34 -5.81 11.64 -9.00
C LEU A 34 -5.46 12.55 -7.82
N LEU A 35 -5.32 11.99 -6.61
CA LEU A 35 -4.86 12.73 -5.44
C LEU A 35 -3.43 13.25 -5.60
N ALA A 36 -2.49 12.44 -6.09
CA ALA A 36 -1.11 12.88 -6.30
C ALA A 36 -1.01 14.03 -7.33
N PHE A 37 -1.81 13.96 -8.40
CA PHE A 37 -1.83 14.93 -9.49
C PHE A 37 -2.74 16.13 -9.26
N SER A 38 -3.53 16.18 -8.18
CA SER A 38 -4.36 17.35 -7.86
C SER A 38 -3.57 18.52 -7.27
N PHE A 39 -2.29 18.32 -6.95
CA PHE A 39 -1.38 19.35 -6.44
C PHE A 39 -0.49 19.91 -7.54
N VAL A 40 0.01 21.13 -7.32
CA VAL A 40 0.97 21.80 -8.20
C VAL A 40 2.18 22.22 -7.34
N PRO A 41 3.37 21.60 -7.50
CA PRO A 41 3.68 20.48 -8.40
C PRO A 41 3.03 19.15 -7.93
N PRO A 42 2.87 18.16 -8.83
CA PRO A 42 2.36 16.84 -8.45
C PRO A 42 3.17 16.19 -7.32
N LEU A 43 2.47 15.56 -6.38
CA LEU A 43 3.11 14.86 -5.27
C LEU A 43 3.79 13.58 -5.73
N THR A 44 4.93 13.25 -5.13
CA THR A 44 5.59 11.96 -5.36
C THR A 44 5.04 10.91 -4.41
N ILE A 45 4.49 9.84 -4.98
CA ILE A 45 3.99 8.68 -4.22
C ILE A 45 5.20 7.85 -3.77
N LEU A 46 5.37 7.69 -2.46
CA LEU A 46 6.37 6.82 -1.87
C LEU A 46 5.80 5.40 -1.76
N ARG A 47 6.55 4.41 -2.27
CA ARG A 47 6.23 3.00 -2.14
C ARG A 47 7.38 2.27 -1.46
N VAL A 48 7.05 1.20 -0.76
CA VAL A 48 8.00 0.34 -0.05
C VAL A 48 7.83 -1.09 -0.55
N GLU A 49 8.94 -1.75 -0.81
CA GLU A 49 8.99 -3.13 -1.28
C GLU A 49 8.88 -4.12 -0.11
N GLU A 50 8.45 -5.35 -0.44
CA GLU A 50 8.52 -6.47 0.50
C GLU A 50 9.99 -6.76 0.88
N ASP A 51 10.18 -7.30 2.09
CA ASP A 51 11.46 -7.66 2.72
C ASP A 51 12.44 -6.51 2.99
N ARG A 52 12.05 -5.27 2.66
CA ARG A 52 12.82 -4.08 3.04
C ARG A 52 12.89 -3.95 4.57
N ALA A 53 14.06 -3.59 5.09
CA ALA A 53 14.22 -3.32 6.52
C ALA A 53 13.28 -2.18 6.97
N PHE A 54 12.61 -2.38 8.11
CA PHE A 54 11.72 -1.36 8.66
C PHE A 54 12.52 -0.13 9.08
N ASP A 55 12.06 1.04 8.64
CA ASP A 55 12.65 2.33 9.01
C ASP A 55 11.55 3.30 9.43
N GLN A 56 11.54 3.63 10.72
CA GLN A 56 10.53 4.52 11.30
C GLN A 56 10.55 5.94 10.72
N THR A 57 11.63 6.35 10.04
CA THR A 57 11.75 7.66 9.41
C THR A 57 10.70 7.83 8.30
N TYR A 58 10.44 6.78 7.53
CA TYR A 58 9.49 6.81 6.41
C TYR A 58 8.40 5.74 6.45
N MET A 59 8.40 4.89 7.48
CA MET A 59 7.41 3.83 7.67
C MET A 59 6.71 3.91 9.03
N GLU A 60 5.47 3.47 9.05
CA GLU A 60 4.68 3.20 10.26
C GLU A 60 4.16 1.78 10.20
N ASP A 61 4.42 0.96 11.21
CA ASP A 61 3.79 -0.36 11.28
C ASP A 61 2.35 -0.23 11.78
N VAL A 62 1.41 -0.77 11.00
CA VAL A 62 -0.03 -0.77 11.32
C VAL A 62 -0.32 -1.52 12.63
N LEU A 63 0.53 -2.47 13.02
CA LEU A 63 0.37 -3.24 14.26
C LEU A 63 1.04 -2.59 15.48
N LEU A 64 1.80 -1.50 15.32
CA LEU A 64 2.61 -0.92 16.38
C LEU A 64 1.76 -0.37 17.53
N ASP A 65 0.57 0.18 17.26
CA ASP A 65 -0.38 0.61 18.30
C ASP A 65 -0.96 -0.56 19.09
N LYS A 66 -1.18 -1.72 18.45
CA LYS A 66 -1.64 -2.94 19.13
C LYS A 66 -0.52 -3.60 19.93
N GLN A 67 0.72 -3.54 19.45
CA GLN A 67 1.91 -4.12 20.09
C GLN A 67 2.45 -3.27 21.25
N ARG A 68 2.38 -1.93 21.18
CA ARG A 68 2.79 -1.04 22.28
C ARG A 68 2.01 -1.29 23.57
N SER A 69 0.76 -1.71 23.46
CA SER A 69 -0.05 -2.10 24.61
C SER A 69 0.36 -3.43 25.25
N ARG A 70 1.27 -4.20 24.63
CA ARG A 70 1.57 -5.58 25.06
C ARG A 70 3.07 -5.90 25.22
N ASN A 71 3.95 -5.47 24.32
CA ASN A 71 5.28 -6.10 24.16
C ASN A 71 6.49 -5.15 23.98
N GLY A 72 6.41 -3.86 24.29
CA GLY A 72 7.58 -2.96 24.22
C GLY A 72 7.96 -2.52 22.79
N PRO A 73 9.12 -1.86 22.60
CA PRO A 73 9.54 -1.36 21.28
C PRO A 73 9.79 -2.51 20.27
N PRO A 74 9.50 -2.31 18.98
CA PRO A 74 9.67 -3.34 17.96
C PRO A 74 11.16 -3.75 17.83
N PRO A 75 11.46 -5.04 17.58
CA PRO A 75 12.83 -5.50 17.40
C PRO A 75 13.49 -4.85 16.18
N SER A 76 14.77 -4.54 16.32
CA SER A 76 15.62 -3.85 15.33
C SER A 76 15.83 -4.61 14.01
N SER A 77 15.32 -5.84 13.90
CA SER A 77 15.42 -6.73 12.72
C SER A 77 14.09 -6.90 11.97
N SER A 78 13.11 -6.04 12.21
CA SER A 78 11.79 -6.14 11.55
C SER A 78 11.89 -5.83 10.06
N GLN A 79 11.31 -6.69 9.21
CA GLN A 79 11.24 -6.50 7.76
C GLN A 79 9.81 -6.25 7.31
N VAL A 80 9.63 -5.50 6.22
CA VAL A 80 8.31 -5.23 5.65
C VAL A 80 7.77 -6.50 5.02
N LYS A 81 6.63 -6.99 5.50
CA LYS A 81 5.88 -8.07 4.84
C LYS A 81 5.03 -7.54 3.69
N LEU A 82 4.42 -6.37 3.89
CA LEU A 82 3.54 -5.76 2.90
C LEU A 82 3.38 -4.26 3.17
N MET A 83 3.31 -3.47 2.11
CA MET A 83 2.84 -2.09 2.19
C MET A 83 1.29 -2.05 2.16
N VAL A 84 0.70 -1.56 3.23
CA VAL A 84 -0.77 -1.42 3.39
C VAL A 84 -1.26 -0.11 2.77
N THR A 85 -0.50 0.98 2.96
CA THR A 85 -0.83 2.29 2.39
C THR A 85 0.44 2.98 1.91
N PRO A 86 0.45 3.51 0.67
CA PRO A 86 1.59 4.29 0.18
C PRO A 86 1.74 5.60 0.95
N GLY A 87 2.97 6.11 0.97
CA GLY A 87 3.30 7.41 1.51
C GLY A 87 3.33 8.49 0.42
N PHE A 88 3.62 9.72 0.83
CA PHE A 88 3.77 10.86 -0.09
C PHE A 88 4.87 11.80 0.37
N TYR A 89 5.64 12.32 -0.57
CA TYR A 89 6.46 13.50 -0.35
C TYR A 89 5.63 14.75 -0.65
N VAL A 90 5.47 15.61 0.35
CA VAL A 90 4.70 16.85 0.27
C VAL A 90 5.61 17.99 0.68
N GLN A 91 6.18 18.69 -0.31
CA GLN A 91 7.19 19.72 -0.07
C GLN A 91 8.34 19.15 0.81
N ASP A 92 8.60 19.75 1.97
CA ASP A 92 9.62 19.31 2.93
C ASP A 92 9.10 18.31 3.98
N ARG A 93 7.89 17.77 3.79
CA ARG A 93 7.25 16.84 4.72
C ARG A 93 7.02 15.49 4.08
N LEU A 94 7.12 14.46 4.91
CA LEU A 94 6.88 13.08 4.53
C LEU A 94 5.62 12.55 5.21
N LEU A 95 4.67 12.09 4.41
CA LEU A 95 3.61 11.19 4.85
C LEU A 95 4.13 9.76 4.74
N LYS A 96 4.29 9.09 5.88
CA LYS A 96 4.92 7.77 5.97
C LYS A 96 4.08 6.69 5.30
N CYS A 97 4.76 5.70 4.74
CA CYS A 97 4.10 4.48 4.30
C CYS A 97 3.59 3.70 5.51
N ARG A 98 2.37 3.17 5.43
CA ARG A 98 1.89 2.21 6.40
C ARG A 98 2.23 0.81 5.94
N VAL A 99 2.96 0.09 6.76
CA VAL A 99 3.47 -1.24 6.44
C VAL A 99 3.02 -2.24 7.48
N LEU A 100 3.01 -3.51 7.11
CA LEU A 100 2.92 -4.62 8.02
C LEU A 100 4.31 -5.22 8.14
N CYS A 101 4.84 -5.36 9.35
CA CYS A 101 6.15 -5.98 9.55
C CYS A 101 6.06 -7.48 9.87
N ARG A 102 7.09 -8.21 9.44
CA ARG A 102 7.45 -9.54 9.91
C ARG A 102 8.47 -9.36 11.04
N TYR A 103 8.18 -9.96 12.18
CA TYR A 103 9.04 -9.96 13.34
C TYR A 103 9.77 -11.30 13.41
N SER A 104 11.11 -11.28 13.38
CA SER A 104 11.92 -12.45 13.75
C SER A 104 11.92 -12.54 15.28
N GLY A 105 11.29 -13.58 15.81
CA GLY A 105 11.34 -13.92 17.24
C GLY A 105 12.67 -14.52 17.63
#